data_AF-A0A6S7JLX3-F1
#
_entry.id   AF-A0A6S7JLX3-F1
#
_cell.length_a   1.000
_cell.length_b   1.000
_cell.length_c   1.000
_cell.angle_alpha   90.00
_cell.angle_beta   90.00
_cell.angle_gamma   90.00
#
_symmetry.space_group_name_H-M   'P 1'
#
loop_
_entity.id
_entity.type
_entity.pdbx_description
1 polymer ?
#
loop_
_entity_poly.entity_id
_entity_poly.type
_entity_poly.pdbx_seq_one_letter_code
_entity_poly.pdbx_strand_id
1 'polypeptide(L)'
;MLKYIPKRRHFSYKGMLARTQLAVIDHNSNTGRKQATVTKGSKKGEKRYKVIFPKGRKRWVAKPVKASKSFSFIQNLMEDVFSFKYDKKKPYTSTMLANTPKNIAPTPRPCKEEIITAHRSRMGKKP
;
A
#
# COMPACT_ATOMS: atom_id res chain seq x y z
N MET A 1 1.39 3.96 0.28
CA MET A 1 1.46 2.53 0.62
C MET A 1 0.55 2.15 1.80
N LEU A 2 0.76 2.68 3.01
CA LEU A 2 -0.01 2.28 4.22
C LEU A 2 -1.54 2.47 4.12
N LYS A 3 -2.03 3.39 3.29
CA LYS A 3 -3.46 3.58 3.00
C LYS A 3 -4.12 2.28 2.50
N TYR A 4 -3.45 1.55 1.60
CA TYR A 4 -3.98 0.32 0.99
C TYR A 4 -3.50 -0.94 1.70
N ILE A 5 -2.33 -0.87 2.34
CA ILE A 5 -1.68 -1.99 3.05
C ILE A 5 -1.39 -1.56 4.49
N PRO A 6 -2.41 -1.46 5.36
CA PRO A 6 -2.20 -1.12 6.76
C PRO A 6 -1.49 -2.28 7.47
N LYS A 7 -0.41 -1.98 8.22
CA LYS A 7 0.38 -2.98 8.98
C LYS A 7 -0.44 -3.76 10.02
N ARG A 8 -1.48 -3.13 10.55
CA ARG A 8 -2.33 -3.69 11.63
C ARG A 8 -3.28 -4.80 11.15
N ARG A 9 -3.37 -5.05 9.85
CA ARG A 9 -4.31 -6.02 9.27
C ARG A 9 -3.53 -7.05 8.46
N HIS A 10 -3.82 -8.32 8.73
CA HIS A 10 -3.31 -9.43 7.93
C HIS A 10 -4.07 -9.53 6.60
N PHE A 11 -3.35 -9.84 5.52
CA PHE A 11 -3.92 -10.11 4.21
C PHE A 11 -3.28 -11.38 3.66
N SER A 12 -4.04 -12.17 2.91
CA SER A 12 -3.48 -13.26 2.12
C SER A 12 -2.46 -12.73 1.12
N TYR A 13 -1.56 -13.58 0.64
CA TYR A 13 -0.53 -13.21 -0.33
C TYR A 13 -1.15 -12.51 -1.56
N LYS A 14 -2.20 -13.09 -2.16
CA LYS A 14 -2.92 -12.49 -3.29
C LYS A 14 -3.53 -11.13 -2.94
N GLY A 15 -4.12 -11.00 -1.75
CA GLY A 15 -4.67 -9.72 -1.27
C GLY A 15 -3.60 -8.66 -1.08
N MET A 16 -2.41 -9.05 -0.62
CA MET A 16 -1.27 -8.15 -0.47
C MET A 16 -0.73 -7.69 -1.83
N LEU A 17 -0.62 -8.61 -2.80
CA LEU A 17 -0.21 -8.30 -4.17
C LEU A 17 -1.16 -7.29 -4.83
N ALA A 18 -2.46 -7.56 -4.82
CA ALA A 18 -3.47 -6.68 -5.40
C ALA A 18 -3.48 -5.28 -4.76
N ARG A 19 -3.36 -5.21 -3.42
CA ARG A 19 -3.27 -3.93 -2.69
C ARG A 19 -1.98 -3.17 -2.98
N THR A 20 -0.89 -3.88 -3.26
CA THR A 20 0.38 -3.28 -3.67
C THR A 20 0.27 -2.69 -5.07
N GLN A 21 -0.31 -3.42 -6.02
CA GLN A 21 -0.61 -2.91 -7.36
C GLN A 21 -1.51 -1.67 -7.29
N LEU A 22 -2.57 -1.70 -6.47
CA LEU A 22 -3.44 -0.55 -6.27
C LEU A 22 -2.69 0.67 -5.69
N ALA A 23 -1.77 0.44 -4.74
CA ALA A 23 -0.94 1.51 -4.20
C ALA A 23 0.02 2.11 -5.23
N VAL A 24 0.53 1.30 -6.17
CA VAL A 24 1.35 1.75 -7.30
C VAL A 24 0.51 2.56 -8.28
N ILE A 25 -0.69 2.11 -8.64
CA ILE A 25 -1.60 2.86 -9.51
C ILE A 25 -1.97 4.22 -8.90
N ASP A 26 -2.31 4.28 -7.61
CA ASP A 26 -2.58 5.55 -6.90
C ASP A 26 -1.35 6.47 -6.91
N HIS A 27 -0.15 5.92 -6.75
CA HIS A 27 1.08 6.70 -6.82
C HIS A 27 1.28 7.28 -8.21
N ASN A 28 1.29 6.44 -9.24
CA ASN A 28 1.53 6.83 -10.63
C ASN A 28 0.51 7.87 -11.10
N SER A 29 -0.78 7.66 -10.81
CA SER A 29 -1.86 8.60 -11.13
C SER A 29 -1.72 9.96 -10.44
N ASN A 30 -0.94 10.05 -9.36
CA ASN A 30 -0.79 11.24 -8.53
C ASN A 30 0.66 11.73 -8.43
N THR A 31 1.55 11.22 -9.27
CA THR A 31 2.92 11.72 -9.44
C THR A 31 2.88 13.06 -10.18
N GLY A 32 3.87 13.93 -9.94
CA GLY A 32 3.94 15.23 -10.62
C GLY A 32 2.94 16.31 -10.15
N ARG A 33 2.13 16.06 -9.10
CA ARG A 33 1.19 17.07 -8.58
C ARG A 33 1.89 18.39 -8.24
N LYS A 34 1.38 19.47 -8.88
CA LYS A 34 1.80 20.86 -8.66
C LYS A 34 1.50 21.32 -7.24
N GLN A 35 2.17 22.39 -6.80
CA GLN A 35 1.86 23.04 -5.54
C GLN A 35 0.45 23.65 -5.59
N ALA A 36 -0.31 23.50 -4.51
CA ALA A 36 -1.63 24.07 -4.37
C ALA A 36 -1.54 25.59 -4.26
N THR A 37 -2.52 26.28 -4.84
CA THR A 37 -2.72 27.71 -4.66
C THR A 37 -3.86 27.98 -3.66
N VAL A 38 -3.84 29.15 -3.05
CA VAL A 38 -4.91 29.63 -2.17
C VAL A 38 -6.12 29.95 -3.05
N THR A 39 -7.28 29.37 -2.72
CA THR A 39 -8.50 29.50 -3.54
C THR A 39 -9.44 30.60 -3.05
N LYS A 40 -9.32 31.03 -1.79
CA LYS A 40 -10.22 31.98 -1.13
C LYS A 40 -9.45 33.00 -0.29
N GLY A 41 -10.03 34.19 -0.10
CA GLY A 41 -9.46 35.26 0.71
C GLY A 41 -8.50 36.19 -0.05
N SER A 42 -7.88 37.11 0.68
CA SER A 42 -7.01 38.17 0.14
C SER A 42 -5.76 37.66 -0.58
N LYS A 43 -5.29 36.46 -0.23
CA LYS A 43 -4.08 35.83 -0.81
C LYS A 43 -4.38 34.86 -1.95
N LYS A 44 -5.54 34.97 -2.61
CA LYS A 44 -5.96 34.08 -3.69
C LYS A 44 -4.90 34.06 -4.80
N GLY A 45 -4.57 32.86 -5.28
CA GLY A 45 -3.53 32.66 -6.31
C GLY A 45 -2.13 32.39 -5.76
N GLU A 46 -1.84 32.73 -4.49
CA GLU A 46 -0.54 32.46 -3.89
C GLU A 46 -0.29 30.96 -3.65
N LYS A 47 0.98 30.55 -3.69
CA LYS A 47 1.42 29.18 -3.40
C LYS A 47 1.19 28.84 -1.92
N ARG A 48 0.54 27.70 -1.64
CA ARG A 48 0.28 27.23 -0.28
C ARG A 48 1.49 26.53 0.33
N TYR A 49 1.79 26.90 1.57
CA TYR A 49 2.81 26.25 2.40
C TYR A 49 2.20 25.79 3.72
N LYS A 50 2.79 24.75 4.29
CA LYS A 50 2.59 24.37 5.69
C LYS A 50 3.88 24.61 6.45
N VAL A 51 3.77 25.18 7.64
CA VAL A 51 4.91 25.41 8.52
C VAL A 51 5.09 24.16 9.40
N ILE A 52 6.30 23.60 9.43
CA ILE A 52 6.62 22.45 10.27
C ILE A 52 7.93 22.66 11.02
N PHE A 53 8.12 21.93 12.12
CA PHE A 53 9.37 21.91 12.89
C PHE A 53 10.03 20.52 12.82
N PRO A 54 10.94 20.27 11.86
CA PRO A 54 11.61 18.97 11.75
C PRO A 54 12.60 18.77 12.90
N LYS A 55 12.47 17.65 13.64
CA LYS A 55 13.34 17.31 14.79
C LYS A 55 14.84 17.38 14.46
N GLY A 56 15.24 16.91 13.27
CA GLY A 56 16.65 16.92 12.86
C GLY A 56 17.23 18.30 12.54
N ARG A 57 16.40 19.28 12.15
CA ARG A 57 16.87 20.64 11.81
C ARG A 57 16.64 21.67 12.93
N LYS A 58 15.82 21.33 13.93
CA LYS A 58 15.46 22.19 15.08
C LYS A 58 15.10 23.64 14.71
N ARG A 59 14.45 23.84 13.55
CA ARG A 59 13.96 25.16 13.10
C ARG A 59 12.66 25.03 12.34
N TRP A 60 11.89 26.11 12.30
CA TRP A 60 10.69 26.20 11.48
C TRP A 60 11.03 26.20 9.99
N VAL A 61 10.31 25.39 9.20
CA VAL A 61 10.51 25.26 7.76
C VAL A 61 9.16 25.28 7.06
N ALA A 62 9.03 26.11 6.03
CA ALA A 62 7.90 26.08 5.11
C ALA A 62 8.04 24.90 4.13
N LYS A 63 7.02 24.03 4.07
CA LYS A 63 6.93 22.94 3.09
C LYS A 63 5.78 23.19 2.11
N PRO A 64 6.00 23.02 0.80
CA PRO A 64 4.94 23.21 -0.19
C PRO A 64 3.81 22.21 0.01
N VAL A 65 2.57 22.71 0.00
CA VAL A 65 1.37 21.86 0.01
C VAL A 65 1.03 21.53 -1.43
N LYS A 66 0.99 20.25 -1.80
CA LYS A 66 0.59 19.83 -3.15
C LYS A 66 -0.92 19.92 -3.32
N ALA A 67 -1.37 20.06 -4.57
CA ALA A 67 -2.77 19.96 -4.93
C ALA A 67 -3.40 18.64 -4.47
N SER A 68 -4.73 18.62 -4.37
CA SER A 68 -5.51 17.43 -4.04
C SER A 68 -5.18 16.28 -4.99
N LYS A 69 -5.33 15.05 -4.48
CA LYS A 69 -5.16 13.86 -5.30
C LYS A 69 -6.38 13.69 -6.21
N SER A 70 -6.13 13.14 -7.40
CA SER A 70 -7.19 12.57 -8.23
C SER A 70 -7.37 11.09 -7.89
N PHE A 71 -8.63 10.64 -7.95
CA PHE A 71 -9.02 9.25 -7.82
C PHE A 71 -9.77 8.75 -9.07
N SER A 72 -9.64 9.44 -10.20
CA SER A 72 -10.29 9.06 -11.47
C SER A 72 -9.96 7.64 -11.91
N PHE A 73 -8.74 7.15 -11.62
CA PHE A 73 -8.33 5.77 -11.90
C PHE A 73 -9.24 4.70 -11.24
N ILE A 74 -9.96 5.04 -10.17
CA ILE A 74 -10.91 4.13 -9.52
C ILE A 74 -12.12 3.89 -10.43
N GLN A 75 -12.58 4.90 -11.16
CA GLN A 75 -13.72 4.76 -12.07
C GLN A 75 -13.37 3.77 -13.20
N ASN A 76 -12.19 3.92 -13.80
CA ASN A 76 -11.70 2.98 -14.83
C ASN A 76 -11.61 1.55 -14.28
N LEU A 77 -11.07 1.38 -13.07
CA LEU A 77 -11.00 0.06 -12.40
C LEU A 77 -12.39 -0.54 -12.15
N MET A 78 -13.37 0.28 -11.76
CA MET A 78 -14.74 -0.19 -11.53
C MET A 78 -15.41 -0.59 -12.85
N GLU A 79 -15.23 0.21 -13.90
CA GLU A 79 -15.70 -0.10 -15.25
C GLU A 79 -15.10 -1.42 -15.75
N ASP A 80 -13.78 -1.63 -15.59
CA ASP A 80 -13.13 -2.90 -15.92
C ASP A 80 -13.75 -4.09 -15.18
N VAL A 81 -14.07 -3.92 -13.89
CA VAL A 81 -14.75 -4.98 -13.10
C VAL A 81 -16.18 -5.22 -13.59
N PHE A 82 -16.93 -4.18 -13.95
CA PHE A 82 -18.26 -4.31 -14.51
C PHE A 82 -18.23 -5.00 -15.87
N SER A 83 -17.40 -4.53 -16.80
CA SER A 83 -17.20 -5.18 -18.10
C SER A 83 -16.77 -6.63 -17.93
N PHE A 84 -15.87 -6.92 -16.99
CA PHE A 84 -15.46 -8.30 -16.73
C PHE A 84 -16.60 -9.20 -16.21
N LYS A 85 -17.46 -8.67 -15.33
CA LYS A 85 -18.55 -9.45 -14.72
C LYS A 85 -19.73 -9.67 -15.67
N TYR A 86 -20.06 -8.65 -16.48
CA TYR A 86 -21.27 -8.64 -17.30
C TYR A 86 -21.00 -8.96 -18.77
N ASP A 87 -19.83 -8.60 -19.29
CA ASP A 87 -19.40 -8.85 -20.65
C ASP A 87 -18.46 -10.07 -20.66
N LYS A 88 -18.96 -11.24 -21.06
CA LYS A 88 -18.19 -12.51 -21.14
C LYS A 88 -17.00 -12.46 -22.13
N LYS A 89 -16.73 -11.29 -22.74
CA LYS A 89 -15.78 -11.09 -23.85
C LYS A 89 -14.32 -11.06 -23.44
N LYS A 90 -14.00 -10.88 -22.16
CA LYS A 90 -12.63 -11.03 -21.65
C LYS A 90 -12.58 -12.27 -20.74
N PRO A 91 -12.16 -13.45 -21.25
CA PRO A 91 -11.89 -14.57 -20.37
C PRO A 91 -10.91 -14.10 -19.30
N TYR A 92 -11.11 -14.53 -18.06
CA TYR A 92 -10.12 -14.37 -17.01
C TYR A 92 -8.84 -15.09 -17.46
N THR A 93 -7.95 -14.37 -18.13
CA THR A 93 -6.55 -14.73 -18.09
C THR A 93 -6.17 -14.49 -16.64
N SER A 94 -6.26 -15.54 -15.82
CA SER A 94 -5.46 -15.67 -14.61
C SER A 94 -4.08 -15.23 -15.01
N THR A 95 -3.74 -13.96 -14.79
CA THR A 95 -2.38 -13.46 -14.99
C THR A 95 -1.57 -14.41 -14.15
N MET A 96 -0.82 -15.29 -14.83
CA MET A 96 -0.25 -16.49 -14.22
C MET A 96 0.20 -16.14 -12.83
N LEU A 97 -0.42 -16.76 -11.82
CA LEU A 97 -0.06 -16.52 -10.43
C LEU A 97 1.46 -16.56 -10.40
N ALA A 98 2.09 -15.42 -10.10
CA ALA A 98 3.54 -15.37 -9.96
C ALA A 98 3.89 -16.55 -9.07
N ASN A 99 4.68 -17.51 -9.59
CA ASN A 99 5.02 -18.74 -8.89
C ASN A 99 5.38 -18.34 -7.46
N THR A 100 4.52 -18.71 -6.50
CA THR A 100 4.75 -18.29 -5.11
C THR A 100 6.12 -18.82 -4.76
N PRO A 101 7.05 -17.95 -4.30
CA PRO A 101 8.40 -18.41 -4.01
C PRO A 101 8.29 -19.61 -3.06
N LYS A 102 9.04 -20.67 -3.38
CA LYS A 102 9.07 -21.86 -2.53
C LYS A 102 9.46 -21.45 -1.12
N ASN A 103 8.94 -22.17 -0.12
CA ASN A 103 9.36 -22.00 1.25
C ASN A 103 10.89 -22.03 1.31
N ILE A 104 11.49 -21.03 1.96
CA ILE A 104 12.96 -20.92 2.10
C ILE A 104 13.54 -22.00 3.02
N ALA A 105 12.68 -22.77 3.71
CA ALA A 105 13.11 -23.87 4.54
C ALA A 105 13.88 -24.91 3.71
N PRO A 106 15.14 -25.23 4.07
CA PRO A 106 15.93 -26.24 3.36
C PRO A 106 15.40 -27.65 3.58
N THR A 107 14.59 -27.86 4.62
CA THR A 107 13.97 -29.13 4.99
C THR A 107 12.45 -29.04 4.89
N PRO A 108 11.76 -30.17 4.63
CA PRO A 108 10.30 -30.21 4.66
C PRO A 108 9.78 -29.84 6.05
N ARG A 109 8.59 -29.24 6.09
CA ARG A 109 7.94 -28.88 7.36
C ARG A 109 7.64 -30.16 8.15
N PRO A 110 8.18 -30.32 9.38
CA PRO A 110 7.85 -31.46 10.23
C PRO A 110 6.36 -31.48 10.62
N CYS A 111 5.93 -32.59 11.22
CA CYS A 111 4.57 -32.74 11.71
C CYS A 111 4.25 -31.68 12.78
N LYS A 112 3.00 -31.19 12.84
CA LYS A 112 2.65 -30.06 13.73
C LYS A 112 2.81 -30.46 15.19
N GLU A 113 2.45 -31.70 15.51
CA GLU A 113 2.48 -32.32 16.83
C GLU A 113 3.92 -32.38 17.36
N GLU A 114 4.86 -32.84 16.53
CA GLU A 114 6.30 -32.88 16.86
C GLU A 114 6.86 -31.48 17.17
N ILE A 115 6.47 -30.48 16.37
CA ILE A 115 6.91 -29.08 16.56
C ILE A 115 6.40 -28.52 17.89
N ILE A 116 5.17 -28.85 18.29
CA ILE A 116 4.59 -28.41 19.56
C ILE A 116 5.31 -29.09 20.73
N THR A 117 5.55 -30.40 20.66
CA THR A 117 6.26 -31.14 21.72
C THR A 117 7.70 -30.64 21.89
N ALA A 118 8.38 -30.33 20.79
CA ALA A 118 9.73 -29.78 20.81
C ALA A 118 9.79 -28.28 21.20
N HIS A 119 8.65 -27.59 21.31
CA HIS A 119 8.61 -26.15 21.55
C HIS A 119 9.15 -25.82 22.94
N ARG A 120 10.26 -25.07 23.00
CA ARG A 120 10.82 -24.50 24.23
C ARG A 120 10.86 -22.98 24.12
N SER A 121 10.34 -22.29 25.15
CA SER A 121 10.41 -20.83 25.23
C SER A 121 11.87 -20.39 25.42
N ARG A 122 12.26 -19.32 24.72
CA ARG A 122 13.59 -18.70 24.83
C ARG A 122 13.90 -18.22 26.25
N MET A 123 12.88 -17.99 27.07
CA MET A 123 13.00 -17.46 28.44
C MET A 123 12.91 -18.56 29.51
N GLY A 124 13.42 -19.77 29.23
CA GLY A 124 13.49 -20.83 30.23
C GLY A 124 14.25 -20.41 31.49
N LYS A 125 13.64 -20.66 32.67
CA LYS A 125 14.21 -20.42 34.01
C LYS A 125 15.63 -21.01 34.09
N LYS A 126 16.61 -20.19 34.51
CA LYS A 126 17.90 -20.71 35.00
C LYS A 126 17.66 -21.63 36.21
N PRO A 127 18.50 -22.66 36.41
CA PRO A 127 18.39 -23.60 37.53
C PRO A 127 18.37 -22.89 38.88
#